data_AF-A0A7C5FWT4-F1
#
_entry.id   AF-A0A7C5FWT4-F1
#
_cell.length_a   1.000
_cell.length_b   1.000
_cell.length_c   1.000
_cell.angle_alpha   90.00
_cell.angle_beta   90.00
_cell.angle_gamma   90.00
#
_symmetry.space_group_name_H-M   'P 1'
#
loop_
_entity.id
_entity.type
_entity.pdbx_description
1 polymer ?
#
loop_
_entity_poly.entity_id
_entity_poly.type
_entity_poly.pdbx_seq_one_letter_code
_entity_poly.pdbx_strand_id
1 'polypeptide(L)'
;MSITTNSPQSNLAVAGVSRDCFQIELVQMRLGKLAKALEAAGQGAYICKTIVETEASAMTALKEVEGQLKPGPTTFFRLQSNAESKLVSYVAEGSILDVDPRSFGSIGVFAIPDFGRFYRHVLIGKRFPHHGAVAFAHAGKALFGAVKLLGVCDVNAPLPAGVLYPGENPFE
;
A
#
# COMPACT_ATOMS: atom_id res chain seq x y z
N MET A 1 -1.24 -25.15 1.34
CA MET A 1 -0.22 -24.09 1.50
C MET A 1 -0.55 -23.33 2.78
N SER A 2 0.37 -23.25 3.74
CA SER A 2 0.16 -22.45 4.94
C SER A 2 0.27 -20.98 4.55
N ILE A 3 -0.86 -20.26 4.58
CA ILE A 3 -0.89 -18.80 4.44
C ILE A 3 -0.14 -18.26 5.66
N THR A 4 1.04 -17.69 5.45
CA THR A 4 1.80 -17.09 6.54
C THR A 4 1.00 -15.93 7.13
N THR A 5 1.14 -15.65 8.42
CA THR A 5 0.44 -14.56 9.11
C THR A 5 0.59 -13.19 8.44
N ASN A 6 1.63 -13.01 7.60
CA ASN A 6 1.95 -11.77 6.90
C ASN A 6 1.70 -11.84 5.37
N SER A 7 0.99 -12.86 4.89
CA SER A 7 0.55 -12.90 3.49
C SER A 7 -0.61 -11.91 3.32
N PRO A 8 -0.58 -11.06 2.27
CA PRO A 8 -1.67 -10.13 2.03
C PRO A 8 -2.97 -10.91 1.82
N GLN A 9 -3.99 -10.61 2.62
CA GLN A 9 -5.32 -11.19 2.43
C GLN A 9 -6.03 -10.41 1.33
N SER A 10 -6.22 -11.05 0.17
CA SER A 10 -7.03 -10.48 -0.91
C SER A 10 -8.51 -10.67 -0.59
N ASN A 11 -9.22 -9.57 -0.34
CA ASN A 11 -10.67 -9.59 -0.20
C ASN A 11 -11.31 -9.35 -1.57
N LEU A 12 -12.09 -10.30 -2.06
CA LEU A 12 -12.82 -10.15 -3.31
C LEU A 12 -14.06 -9.29 -3.07
N ALA A 13 -14.36 -8.37 -3.98
CA ALA A 13 -15.63 -7.67 -4.02
C ALA A 13 -16.31 -7.82 -5.39
N VAL A 14 -17.64 -7.89 -5.40
CA VAL A 14 -18.44 -8.03 -6.62
C VAL A 14 -19.49 -6.93 -6.66
N ALA A 15 -19.46 -6.10 -7.70
CA ALA A 15 -20.49 -5.10 -7.98
C ALA A 15 -21.37 -5.56 -9.16
N GLY A 16 -22.68 -5.39 -9.03
CA GLY A 16 -23.61 -5.58 -10.14
C GLY A 16 -23.67 -4.34 -11.03
N VAL A 17 -23.88 -4.54 -12.33
CA VAL A 17 -24.11 -3.46 -13.29
C VAL A 17 -25.45 -3.71 -13.97
N SER A 18 -26.31 -2.70 -13.99
CA SER A 18 -27.61 -2.69 -14.66
C SER A 18 -27.58 -1.55 -15.68
N ARG A 19 -27.46 -1.88 -16.97
CA ARG A 19 -27.59 -0.91 -18.07
C ARG A 19 -28.38 -1.55 -19.21
N ASP A 20 -29.14 -0.72 -19.91
CA ASP A 20 -29.88 -1.04 -21.13
C ASP A 20 -30.84 -2.23 -20.99
N CYS A 21 -30.35 -3.44 -21.28
CA CYS A 21 -31.14 -4.67 -21.46
C CYS A 21 -31.25 -5.54 -20.21
N PHE A 22 -30.62 -5.16 -19.09
CA PHE A 22 -30.65 -5.93 -17.86
C PHE A 22 -31.34 -5.14 -16.76
N GLN A 23 -32.58 -5.52 -16.44
CA GLN A 23 -33.33 -4.90 -15.35
C GLN A 23 -32.65 -5.14 -14.00
N ILE A 24 -32.76 -4.16 -13.10
CA ILE A 24 -32.10 -4.17 -11.80
C ILE A 24 -32.51 -5.39 -10.96
N GLU A 25 -33.76 -5.85 -11.04
CA GLU A 25 -34.25 -7.03 -10.32
C GLU A 25 -33.56 -8.32 -10.79
N LEU A 26 -33.26 -8.43 -12.09
CA LEU A 26 -32.53 -9.56 -12.65
C LEU A 26 -31.08 -9.58 -12.15
N VAL A 27 -30.46 -8.40 -12.05
CA VAL A 27 -29.10 -8.24 -11.51
C VAL A 27 -29.07 -8.63 -10.03
N GLN A 28 -30.02 -8.15 -9.23
CA GLN A 28 -30.16 -8.51 -7.81
C GLN A 28 -30.30 -10.02 -7.62
N MET A 29 -31.18 -10.66 -8.40
CA MET A 29 -31.38 -12.11 -8.34
C MET A 29 -30.11 -12.89 -8.71
N ARG A 30 -29.38 -12.45 -9.75
CA ARG A 30 -28.13 -13.08 -10.17
C ARG A 30 -27.02 -12.89 -9.14
N LEU A 31 -26.86 -11.70 -8.58
CA LEU A 31 -25.92 -11.44 -7.48
C LEU A 31 -26.21 -12.32 -6.27
N GLY A 32 -27.47 -12.47 -5.88
CA GLY A 32 -27.85 -13.36 -4.78
C GLY A 32 -27.52 -14.83 -5.04
N LYS A 33 -27.69 -15.30 -6.29
CA LYS A 33 -27.28 -16.65 -6.69
C LYS A 33 -25.75 -16.81 -6.68
N LEU A 34 -25.03 -15.81 -7.18
CA LEU A 34 -23.57 -15.80 -7.18
C LEU A 34 -23.01 -15.81 -5.75
N ALA A 35 -23.56 -14.99 -4.85
CA ALA A 35 -23.16 -14.93 -3.45
C ALA A 35 -23.26 -16.31 -2.79
N LYS A 36 -24.41 -16.99 -2.96
CA LYS A 36 -24.61 -18.36 -2.46
C LYS A 36 -23.63 -19.36 -3.06
N ALA A 37 -23.31 -19.23 -4.34
CA ALA A 37 -22.35 -20.11 -5.01
C ALA A 37 -20.91 -19.89 -4.49
N LEU A 38 -20.52 -18.63 -4.25
CA LEU A 38 -19.23 -18.28 -3.66
C LEU A 38 -19.11 -18.81 -2.22
N GLU A 39 -20.16 -18.64 -1.42
CA GLU A 39 -20.24 -19.21 -0.07
C GLU A 39 -20.11 -20.75 -0.08
N ALA A 40 -20.83 -21.43 -0.98
CA ALA A 40 -20.75 -22.88 -1.12
C ALA A 40 -19.37 -23.36 -1.59
N ALA A 41 -18.64 -22.53 -2.34
CA ALA A 41 -17.25 -22.78 -2.74
C ALA A 41 -16.22 -22.45 -1.63
N GLY A 42 -16.67 -21.93 -0.48
CA GLY A 42 -15.79 -21.49 0.60
C GLY A 42 -15.00 -20.21 0.28
N GLN A 43 -15.49 -19.41 -0.66
CA GLN A 43 -14.81 -18.22 -1.14
C GLN A 43 -15.51 -16.95 -0.62
N GLY A 44 -14.85 -16.25 0.30
CA GLY A 44 -15.37 -14.99 0.83
C GLY A 44 -15.35 -13.89 -0.22
N ALA A 45 -16.50 -13.25 -0.44
CA ALA A 45 -16.61 -12.06 -1.27
C ALA A 45 -17.59 -11.05 -0.66
N TYR A 46 -17.24 -9.78 -0.73
CA TYR A 46 -18.16 -8.69 -0.42
C TYR A 46 -19.03 -8.39 -1.65
N ILE A 47 -20.35 -8.49 -1.50
CA ILE A 47 -21.28 -8.12 -2.57
C ILE A 47 -21.68 -6.66 -2.36
N CYS A 48 -21.34 -5.78 -3.30
CA CYS A 48 -21.72 -4.38 -3.21
C CYS A 48 -23.25 -4.24 -3.18
N LYS A 49 -23.74 -3.40 -2.28
CA LYS A 49 -25.17 -3.11 -2.13
C LYS A 49 -25.67 -2.26 -3.29
N THR A 50 -24.84 -1.33 -3.75
CA THR A 50 -25.14 -0.47 -4.88
C THR A 50 -24.95 -1.21 -6.19
N ILE A 51 -26.00 -1.27 -7.00
CA ILE A 51 -25.94 -1.69 -8.39
C ILE A 51 -25.64 -0.47 -9.25
N VAL A 52 -24.70 -0.63 -10.19
CA VAL A 52 -24.22 0.45 -11.04
C VAL A 52 -25.15 0.63 -12.25
N GLU A 53 -25.87 1.75 -12.30
CA GLU A 53 -26.71 2.18 -13.44
C GLU A 53 -26.22 3.49 -14.07
N THR A 54 -25.59 4.33 -13.27
CA THR A 54 -25.06 5.65 -13.61
C THR A 54 -23.66 5.84 -13.06
N GLU A 55 -22.96 6.89 -13.52
CA GLU A 55 -21.66 7.28 -12.95
C GLU A 55 -21.75 7.56 -11.44
N ALA A 56 -22.85 8.18 -10.99
CA ALA A 56 -23.06 8.43 -9.56
C ALA A 56 -23.14 7.12 -8.76
N SER A 57 -23.88 6.13 -9.26
CA SER A 57 -23.94 4.80 -8.61
C SER A 57 -22.62 4.03 -8.69
N ALA A 58 -21.81 4.24 -9.74
CA ALA A 58 -20.47 3.67 -9.84
C ALA A 58 -19.57 4.21 -8.73
N MET A 59 -19.60 5.53 -8.48
CA MET A 59 -18.85 6.15 -7.39
C MET A 59 -19.31 5.65 -6.02
N THR A 60 -20.61 5.42 -5.82
CA THR A 60 -21.12 4.86 -4.56
C THR A 60 -20.69 3.40 -4.36
N ALA A 61 -20.78 2.55 -5.40
CA ALA A 61 -20.31 1.17 -5.34
C ALA A 61 -18.80 1.08 -5.08
N LEU A 62 -18.02 2.02 -5.61
CA LEU A 62 -16.58 2.14 -5.36
C LEU A 62 -16.28 2.45 -3.89
N LYS A 63 -17.00 3.41 -3.28
CA LYS A 63 -16.86 3.74 -1.85
C LYS A 63 -17.12 2.57 -0.92
N GLU A 64 -17.97 1.62 -1.31
CA GLU A 64 -18.22 0.41 -0.51
C GLU A 64 -17.00 -0.52 -0.44
N VAL A 65 -16.08 -0.42 -1.40
CA VAL A 65 -14.90 -1.28 -1.52
C VAL A 65 -13.58 -0.51 -1.36
N GLU A 66 -13.65 0.80 -1.16
CA GLU A 66 -12.50 1.64 -0.84
C GLU A 66 -11.99 1.34 0.58
N GLY A 67 -10.67 1.47 0.76
CA GLY A 67 -10.01 1.14 2.02
C GLY A 67 -8.83 2.06 2.28
N GLN A 68 -9.11 3.26 2.77
CA GLN A 68 -8.05 4.18 3.17
C GLN A 68 -7.23 3.59 4.32
N LEU A 69 -5.91 3.75 4.26
CA LEU A 69 -5.05 3.29 5.34
C LEU A 69 -5.33 4.10 6.61
N LYS A 70 -5.48 3.40 7.73
CA LYS A 70 -5.72 4.04 9.02
C LYS A 70 -4.54 4.94 9.41
N PRO A 71 -4.79 6.15 9.91
CA PRO A 71 -3.74 6.99 10.49
C PRO A 71 -3.01 6.25 11.61
N GLY A 72 -1.70 6.46 11.70
CA GLY A 72 -0.90 5.77 12.70
C GLY A 72 0.59 5.71 12.41
N PRO A 73 1.35 5.05 13.29
CA PRO A 73 2.78 4.88 13.11
C PRO A 73 3.10 3.98 11.91
N THR A 74 4.21 4.26 11.22
CA THR A 74 4.63 3.45 10.08
C THR A 74 6.14 3.39 9.90
N THR A 75 6.61 2.31 9.29
CA THR A 75 7.99 2.17 8.81
C THR A 75 7.98 1.77 7.35
N PHE A 76 8.57 2.62 6.51
CA PHE A 76 8.83 2.30 5.11
C PHE A 76 10.18 1.59 5.00
N PHE A 77 10.21 0.50 4.25
CA PHE A 77 11.36 -0.39 4.20
C PHE A 77 11.53 -0.99 2.82
N ARG A 78 12.78 -1.23 2.42
CA ARG A 78 13.07 -2.03 1.23
C ARG A 78 14.34 -2.83 1.42
N LEU A 79 14.34 -4.06 0.94
CA LEU A 79 15.51 -4.89 0.69
C LEU A 79 15.51 -5.30 -0.78
N GLN A 80 16.64 -5.13 -1.46
CA GLN A 80 16.78 -5.52 -2.87
C GLN A 80 18.23 -5.81 -3.24
N SER A 81 18.44 -6.39 -4.41
CA SER A 81 19.72 -6.31 -5.13
C SER A 81 19.79 -5.04 -5.98
N ASN A 82 20.96 -4.41 -6.04
CA ASN A 82 21.26 -3.33 -6.99
C ASN A 82 21.86 -3.88 -8.30
N ALA A 83 22.25 -2.98 -9.22
CA ALA A 83 22.83 -3.35 -10.52
C ALA A 83 24.18 -4.07 -10.42
N GLU A 84 24.92 -3.82 -9.33
CA GLU A 84 26.20 -4.47 -9.03
C GLU A 84 26.03 -5.80 -8.27
N SER A 85 24.81 -6.36 -8.24
CA SER A 85 24.48 -7.60 -7.52
C SER A 85 24.77 -7.56 -6.01
N LYS A 86 24.71 -6.36 -5.41
CA LYS A 86 24.86 -6.16 -3.96
C LYS A 86 23.50 -5.98 -3.30
N LEU A 87 23.32 -6.60 -2.15
CA LEU A 87 22.17 -6.33 -1.30
C LEU A 87 22.28 -4.92 -0.71
N VAL A 88 21.22 -4.15 -0.87
CA VAL A 88 21.07 -2.79 -0.35
C VAL A 88 19.70 -2.65 0.29
N SER A 89 19.62 -1.78 1.29
CA SER A 89 18.38 -1.56 2.02
C SER A 89 18.22 -0.10 2.43
N TYR A 90 16.96 0.28 2.69
CA TYR A 90 16.65 1.44 3.50
C TYR A 90 15.54 1.15 4.48
N VAL A 91 15.52 1.89 5.57
CA VAL A 91 14.52 1.88 6.64
C VAL A 91 14.20 3.33 6.98
N ALA A 92 12.94 3.73 6.95
CA ALA A 92 12.50 5.09 7.22
C ALA A 92 11.20 5.08 8.04
N GLU A 93 11.25 5.60 9.26
CA GLU A 93 10.06 5.73 10.11
C GLU A 93 9.30 7.03 9.83
N GLY A 94 8.00 7.00 10.08
CA GLY A 94 7.12 8.14 9.88
C GLY A 94 5.71 7.88 10.41
N SER A 95 4.73 8.55 9.83
CA SER A 95 3.32 8.34 10.12
C SER A 95 2.46 8.25 8.86
N ILE A 96 1.36 7.51 8.94
CA ILE A 96 0.24 7.59 8.00
C ILE A 96 -0.63 8.76 8.47
N LEU A 97 -0.85 9.72 7.58
CA LEU A 97 -1.64 10.91 7.85
C LEU A 97 -3.14 10.65 7.71
N ASP A 98 -3.92 11.38 8.50
CA ASP A 98 -5.38 11.47 8.36
C ASP A 98 -5.74 12.49 7.27
N VAL A 99 -5.52 12.09 6.01
CA VAL A 99 -5.77 12.94 4.84
C VAL A 99 -6.49 12.13 3.78
N ASP A 100 -7.60 12.68 3.28
CA ASP A 100 -8.28 12.15 2.10
C ASP A 100 -7.39 12.33 0.86
N PRO A 101 -6.89 11.24 0.23
CA PRO A 101 -6.05 11.33 -0.96
C PRO A 101 -6.80 11.86 -2.18
N ARG A 102 -8.14 12.03 -2.11
CA ARG A 102 -9.00 12.42 -3.24
C ARG A 102 -8.78 11.52 -4.46
N SER A 103 -8.62 10.23 -4.19
CA SER A 103 -8.36 9.17 -5.16
C SER A 103 -9.02 7.88 -4.69
N PHE A 104 -9.11 6.88 -5.56
CA PHE A 104 -9.84 5.64 -5.31
C PHE A 104 -8.91 4.46 -4.97
N GLY A 105 -9.46 3.46 -4.27
CA GLY A 105 -8.77 2.23 -3.89
C GLY A 105 -8.22 2.25 -2.47
N SER A 106 -7.15 1.49 -2.23
CA SER A 106 -6.50 1.39 -0.92
C SER A 106 -5.26 2.26 -0.84
N ILE A 107 -5.48 3.55 -0.57
CA ILE A 107 -4.44 4.58 -0.57
C ILE A 107 -4.24 5.13 0.85
N GLY A 108 -3.02 5.51 1.18
CA GLY A 108 -2.69 6.30 2.37
C GLY A 108 -1.57 7.28 2.06
N VAL A 109 -1.50 8.36 2.84
CA VAL A 109 -0.46 9.38 2.71
C VAL A 109 0.56 9.17 3.83
N PHE A 110 1.83 8.97 3.45
CA PHE A 110 2.92 8.71 4.38
C PHE A 110 3.76 9.96 4.57
N ALA A 111 3.88 10.43 5.81
CA ALA A 111 4.78 11.50 6.19
C ALA A 111 6.03 10.92 6.85
N ILE A 112 7.17 11.08 6.17
CA ILE A 112 8.48 10.67 6.69
C ILE A 112 9.28 11.96 6.93
N PRO A 113 9.82 12.18 8.15
CA PRO A 113 10.68 13.33 8.42
C PRO A 113 11.89 13.37 7.48
N ASP A 114 12.26 14.57 7.03
CA ASP A 114 13.41 14.80 6.14
C ASP A 114 13.39 14.01 4.81
N PHE A 115 12.20 13.56 4.37
CA PHE A 115 12.07 12.66 3.22
C PHE A 115 12.53 13.26 1.90
N GLY A 116 12.40 14.57 1.68
CA GLY A 116 12.84 15.20 0.42
C GLY A 116 14.34 15.00 0.15
N ARG A 117 15.17 15.23 1.17
CA ARG A 117 16.62 15.04 1.12
C ARG A 117 16.97 13.56 0.96
N PHE A 118 16.33 12.71 1.77
CA PHE A 118 16.48 11.26 1.68
C PHE A 118 16.07 10.70 0.31
N TYR A 119 14.95 11.14 -0.24
CA TYR A 119 14.45 10.75 -1.56
C TYR A 119 15.45 11.09 -2.66
N ARG A 120 16.03 12.30 -2.61
CA ARG A 120 17.02 12.73 -3.60
C ARG A 120 18.34 11.96 -3.48
N HIS A 121 18.93 11.91 -2.30
CA HIS A 121 20.29 11.39 -2.11
C HIS A 121 20.36 9.87 -1.97
N VAL A 122 19.29 9.24 -1.49
CA VAL A 122 19.21 7.78 -1.32
C VAL A 122 18.38 7.17 -2.43
N LEU A 123 17.10 7.51 -2.56
CA LEU A 123 16.21 6.78 -3.49
C LEU A 123 16.61 7.02 -4.95
N ILE A 124 16.76 8.29 -5.36
CA ILE A 124 17.24 8.63 -6.70
C ILE A 124 18.75 8.36 -6.80
N GLY A 125 19.54 8.93 -5.88
CA GLY A 125 21.01 8.88 -5.93
C GLY A 125 21.58 7.45 -5.96
N LYS A 126 20.98 6.52 -5.21
CA LYS A 126 21.37 5.10 -5.18
C LYS A 126 20.47 4.21 -6.04
N ARG A 127 19.59 4.79 -6.87
CA ARG A 127 18.75 4.08 -7.86
C ARG A 127 17.85 3.01 -7.25
N PHE A 128 17.23 3.30 -6.11
CA PHE A 128 16.13 2.48 -5.62
C PHE A 128 14.90 2.65 -6.52
N PRO A 129 14.18 1.57 -6.87
CA PRO A 129 12.93 1.66 -7.59
C PRO A 129 11.82 2.17 -6.66
N HIS A 130 10.68 2.51 -7.27
CA HIS A 130 9.59 3.22 -6.63
C HIS A 130 8.73 2.38 -5.65
N HIS A 131 8.84 1.05 -5.65
CA HIS A 131 8.11 0.19 -4.72
C HIS A 131 8.84 0.07 -3.38
N GLY A 132 8.09 -0.14 -2.29
CA GLY A 132 8.62 -0.46 -0.96
C GLY A 132 7.64 -1.30 -0.16
N ALA A 133 8.08 -1.76 1.00
CA ALA A 133 7.26 -2.41 2.00
C ALA A 133 6.89 -1.42 3.11
N VAL A 134 5.73 -1.63 3.71
CA VAL A 134 5.19 -0.80 4.78
C VAL A 134 4.94 -1.70 5.99
N ALA A 135 5.43 -1.30 7.15
CA ALA A 135 4.99 -1.86 8.44
C ALA A 135 4.08 -0.84 9.14
N PHE A 136 2.93 -1.27 9.64
CA PHE A 136 1.97 -0.43 10.36
C PHE A 136 2.36 -0.20 11.85
N ALA A 137 3.65 0.09 12.08
CA ALA A 137 4.25 0.41 13.37
C ALA A 137 5.63 1.08 13.17
N HIS A 138 6.19 1.69 14.24
CA HIS A 138 7.61 2.02 14.31
C HIS A 138 8.42 0.76 14.57
N ALA A 139 8.90 0.13 13.51
CA ALA A 139 9.64 -1.13 13.50
C ALA A 139 11.07 -0.94 12.99
N GLY A 140 11.55 0.30 12.87
CA GLY A 140 12.82 0.63 12.23
C GLY A 140 14.01 -0.01 12.91
N LYS A 141 14.04 -0.02 14.26
CA LYS A 141 15.10 -0.71 15.03
C LYS A 141 15.17 -2.21 14.69
N ALA A 142 14.03 -2.88 14.65
CA ALA A 142 13.97 -4.32 14.38
C ALA A 142 14.36 -4.64 12.93
N LEU A 143 13.83 -3.87 11.97
CA LEU A 143 14.12 -4.04 10.55
C LEU A 143 15.59 -3.75 10.22
N PHE A 144 16.15 -2.67 10.76
CA PHE A 144 17.57 -2.33 10.61
C PHE A 144 18.47 -3.44 11.14
N GLY A 145 18.18 -3.94 12.35
CA GLY A 145 18.91 -5.07 12.94
C GLY A 145 18.81 -6.34 12.09
N ALA A 146 17.62 -6.66 11.59
CA ALA A 146 17.37 -7.83 10.76
C ALA A 146 18.16 -7.79 9.44
N VAL A 147 18.15 -6.66 8.72
CA VAL A 147 18.92 -6.57 7.46
C VAL A 147 20.43 -6.58 7.69
N LYS A 148 20.90 -6.01 8.81
CA LYS A 148 22.31 -6.13 9.20
C LYS A 148 22.70 -7.58 9.49
N LEU A 149 21.84 -8.33 10.17
CA LEU A 149 22.05 -9.77 10.42
C LEU A 149 22.12 -10.58 9.12
N LEU A 150 21.36 -10.18 8.09
CA LEU A 150 21.40 -10.78 6.75
C LEU A 150 22.65 -10.39 5.93
N GLY A 151 23.59 -9.63 6.49
CA GLY A 151 24.83 -9.24 5.83
C GLY A 151 24.71 -8.03 4.90
N VAL A 152 23.62 -7.24 5.01
CA VAL A 152 23.45 -6.04 4.18
C VAL A 152 24.34 -4.92 4.70
N CYS A 153 25.38 -4.56 3.93
CA CYS A 153 26.34 -3.53 4.34
C CYS A 153 25.77 -2.11 4.15
N ASP A 154 25.12 -1.84 3.02
CA ASP A 154 24.53 -0.54 2.68
C ASP A 154 23.06 -0.48 3.13
N VAL A 155 22.85 0.04 4.34
CA VAL A 155 21.53 0.26 4.94
C VAL A 155 21.37 1.75 5.20
N ASN A 156 20.34 2.36 4.61
CA ASN A 156 20.13 3.79 4.61
C ASN A 156 18.91 4.19 5.46
N ALA A 157 18.94 5.38 6.02
CA ALA A 157 17.81 6.00 6.72
C ALA A 157 17.82 7.51 6.46
N PRO A 158 16.68 8.22 6.63
CA PRO A 158 16.67 9.67 6.61
C PRO A 158 17.66 10.24 7.64
N LEU A 159 18.57 11.11 7.19
CA LEU A 159 19.47 11.88 8.04
C LEU A 159 18.74 13.09 8.61
N PRO A 160 18.96 13.43 9.89
CA PRO A 160 18.35 14.61 10.50
C PRO A 160 18.84 15.90 9.84
N ALA A 161 18.10 16.98 10.05
CA ALA A 161 18.54 18.32 9.69
C ALA A 161 19.95 18.61 10.26
N GLY A 162 20.80 19.28 9.46
CA GLY A 162 22.18 19.61 9.82
C GLY A 162 23.24 18.55 9.52
N VAL A 163 22.85 17.31 9.20
CA VAL A 163 23.80 16.26 8.75
C VAL A 163 23.66 16.07 7.25
N LEU A 164 24.68 16.47 6.48
CA LEU A 164 24.65 16.43 5.02
C LEU A 164 24.87 15.02 4.47
N TYR A 165 24.14 14.68 3.40
CA TYR A 165 24.47 13.54 2.57
C TYR A 165 25.75 13.82 1.74
N PRO A 166 26.48 12.78 1.31
CA PRO A 166 27.56 12.95 0.36
C PRO A 166 27.08 13.67 -0.91
N GLY A 167 27.72 14.80 -1.24
CA GLY A 167 27.39 15.62 -2.41
C GLY A 167 26.12 16.47 -2.27
N GLU A 168 25.53 16.57 -1.08
CA GLU A 168 24.47 17.53 -0.80
C GLU A 168 25.02 18.97 -0.76
N ASN A 169 24.27 19.91 -1.33
CA ASN A 169 24.63 21.32 -1.31
C ASN A 169 24.45 21.88 0.11
N PRO A 170 25.50 22.40 0.77
CA PRO A 170 25.39 22.95 2.12
C PRO A 170 24.74 24.34 2.18
N PHE A 171 24.44 24.96 1.03
CA PHE A 171 23.85 26.30 0.94
C PHE A 171 22.44 26.22 0.34
N GLU A 172 21.45 26.75 1.07
CA GLU A 172 20.09 27.00 0.57
C GLU A 172 19.94 28.43 0.06
#